data_AF-A0A7D5RTI2-F1
#
_entry.id   AF-A0A7D5RTI2-F1
#
_cell.length_a   1.000
_cell.length_b   1.000
_cell.length_c   1.000
_cell.angle_alpha   90.00
_cell.angle_beta   90.00
_cell.angle_gamma   90.00
#
_symmetry.space_group_name_H-M   'P 1'
#
loop_
_entity.id
_entity.type
_entity.pdbx_description
1 polymer ?
#
loop_
_entity_poly.entity_id
_entity_poly.type
_entity_poly.pdbx_seq_one_letter_code
_entity_poly.pdbx_strand_id
1 'polypeptide(L)'
;MQHLPAVQIVPVGLHYENHTAFRSRVLVNFGSPISISKNYFDENPVQQTELLLKTVADKLTPLILSIPESNYYDTWRRLQDQRQYQANIATQLQHEQQLVNTPSTTAIHKTKGISFLQKLFAVIMQLTIGRPG
;
A
#
# COMPACT_ATOMS: atom_id res chain seq x y z
N MET A 1 -0.99 39.71 11.98
CA MET A 1 -0.83 39.07 13.30
C MET A 1 -0.92 37.57 13.13
N GLN A 2 0.19 36.85 13.31
CA GLN A 2 0.19 35.39 13.29
C GLN A 2 -0.45 34.89 14.59
N HIS A 3 -1.58 34.21 14.48
CA HIS A 3 -2.30 33.62 15.60
C HIS A 3 -1.49 32.40 16.05
N LEU A 4 -0.97 32.43 17.29
CA LEU A 4 -0.28 31.28 17.86
C LEU A 4 -1.24 30.08 17.92
N PRO A 5 -0.79 28.86 17.60
CA PRO A 5 -1.62 27.67 17.74
C PRO A 5 -2.01 27.47 19.20
N ALA A 6 -3.29 27.19 19.45
CA ALA A 6 -3.80 26.94 20.80
C ALA A 6 -3.39 25.55 21.30
N VAL A 7 -3.33 24.58 20.39
CA VAL A 7 -2.92 23.19 20.66
C VAL A 7 -2.16 22.65 19.45
N GLN A 8 -1.16 21.79 19.71
CA GLN A 8 -0.48 21.01 18.69
C GLN A 8 -0.75 19.53 18.88
N ILE A 9 -1.13 18.85 17.79
CA ILE A 9 -1.30 17.41 17.75
C ILE A 9 -0.07 16.84 17.05
N VAL A 10 0.69 15.98 17.73
CA VAL A 10 1.87 15.32 17.16
C VAL A 10 1.50 13.88 16.81
N PRO A 11 1.46 13.52 15.51
CA PRO A 11 1.23 12.13 15.10
C PRO A 11 2.39 11.24 15.52
N VAL A 12 2.10 10.10 16.15
CA VAL A 12 3.10 9.12 16.57
C VAL A 12 2.76 7.75 16.00
N GLY A 13 3.65 7.23 15.15
CA GLY A 13 3.56 5.89 14.59
C GLY A 13 4.32 4.88 15.45
N LEU A 14 3.64 3.80 15.84
CA LEU A 14 4.26 2.65 16.52
C LEU A 14 4.36 1.50 15.52
N HIS A 15 5.58 1.15 15.12
CA HIS A 15 5.83 0.05 14.21
C HIS A 15 6.55 -1.09 14.94
N TYR A 16 5.82 -2.19 15.12
CA TYR A 16 6.33 -3.42 15.72
C TYR A 16 6.93 -4.30 14.63
N GLU A 17 8.15 -4.78 14.84
CA GLU A 17 8.73 -5.82 13.98
C GLU A 17 7.88 -7.09 14.02
N ASN A 18 7.43 -7.47 15.22
CA ASN A 18 6.50 -8.55 15.46
C ASN A 18 5.64 -8.23 16.69
N HIS A 19 4.32 -8.18 16.51
CA HIS A 19 3.37 -7.78 17.56
C HIS A 19 3.05 -8.89 18.57
N THR A 20 3.43 -10.14 18.30
CA THR A 20 3.19 -11.28 19.22
C THR A 20 4.47 -11.86 19.83
N ALA A 21 5.64 -11.59 19.26
CA ALA A 21 6.90 -12.13 19.75
C ALA A 21 7.45 -11.35 20.96
N PHE A 22 7.95 -12.09 21.95
CA PHE A 22 8.64 -11.50 23.09
C PHE A 22 9.99 -10.91 22.67
N ARG A 23 10.38 -9.76 23.27
CA ARG A 23 11.63 -9.01 22.95
C ARG A 23 11.74 -8.58 21.47
N SER A 24 10.63 -8.40 20.78
CA SER A 24 10.63 -7.81 19.45
C SER A 24 11.01 -6.33 19.49
N ARG A 25 11.57 -5.83 18.39
CA ARG A 25 11.93 -4.42 18.26
C ARG A 25 10.70 -3.58 17.95
N VAL A 26 10.68 -2.37 18.50
CA VAL A 26 9.64 -1.37 18.23
C VAL A 26 10.31 -0.08 17.74
N LEU A 27 9.78 0.45 16.65
CA LEU A 27 10.15 1.76 16.13
C LEU A 27 9.05 2.76 16.50
N VAL A 28 9.47 3.90 17.05
CA VAL A 28 8.60 5.03 17.37
C VAL A 28 8.95 6.17 16.43
N ASN A 29 8.01 6.54 15.56
CA ASN A 29 8.19 7.59 14.56
C ASN A 29 7.32 8.81 14.92
N PHE A 30 7.95 9.99 14.99
CA PHE A 30 7.26 11.25 15.23
C PHE A 30 7.04 11.98 13.91
N GLY A 31 5.78 12.31 13.61
CA GLY A 31 5.40 13.08 12.43
C GLY A 31 5.43 14.58 12.67
N SER A 32 5.21 15.34 11.59
CA SER A 32 5.13 16.81 11.67
C SER A 32 3.86 17.24 12.42
N PRO A 33 3.97 18.14 13.43
CA PRO A 33 2.83 18.62 14.20
C PRO A 33 1.70 19.18 13.34
N ILE A 34 0.46 19.01 13.81
CA ILE A 34 -0.74 19.67 13.28
C ILE A 34 -1.11 20.77 14.27
N SER A 35 -1.09 22.01 13.80
CA SER A 35 -1.42 23.18 14.60
C SER A 35 -2.92 23.45 14.53
N ILE A 36 -3.58 23.53 15.69
CA ILE A 36 -5.02 23.82 15.81
C ILE A 36 -5.18 25.19 16.45
N SER A 37 -5.90 26.09 15.78
CA SER A 37 -6.25 27.40 16.32
C SER A 37 -7.39 27.29 17.33
N LYS A 38 -7.53 28.30 18.19
CA LYS A 38 -8.58 28.32 19.23
C LYS A 38 -10.00 28.22 18.67
N ASN A 39 -10.21 28.78 17.47
CA ASN A 39 -11.49 28.89 16.78
C ASN A 39 -11.70 27.82 15.69
N TYR A 40 -10.87 26.77 15.66
CA TYR A 40 -10.86 25.80 14.56
C TYR A 40 -12.22 25.11 14.32
N PHE A 41 -13.04 24.99 15.36
CA PHE A 41 -14.34 24.31 15.31
C PHE A 41 -15.55 25.26 15.27
N ASP A 42 -15.35 26.57 15.24
CA ASP A 42 -16.41 27.55 15.51
C ASP A 42 -17.47 27.63 14.40
N GLU A 43 -17.07 27.50 13.12
CA GLU A 43 -17.98 27.68 11.98
C GLU A 43 -18.74 26.39 11.61
N ASN A 44 -18.01 25.27 11.47
CA ASN A 44 -18.59 23.99 11.07
C ASN A 44 -17.89 22.83 11.78
N PRO A 45 -18.26 22.54 13.04
CA PRO A 45 -17.53 21.59 13.88
C PRO A 45 -17.48 20.18 13.29
N VAL A 46 -18.54 19.74 12.60
CA VAL A 46 -18.61 18.41 11.97
C VAL A 46 -17.58 18.31 10.84
N GLN A 47 -17.64 19.22 9.87
CA GLN A 47 -16.72 19.20 8.73
C GLN A 47 -15.26 19.39 9.17
N GLN A 48 -15.01 20.24 10.16
CA GLN A 48 -13.66 20.46 10.70
C GLN A 48 -13.14 19.23 11.44
N THR A 49 -14.01 18.48 12.12
CA THR A 49 -13.63 17.20 12.75
C THR A 49 -13.27 16.16 11.70
N GLU A 50 -14.07 16.00 10.65
CA GLU A 50 -13.79 15.07 9.56
C GLU A 50 -12.48 15.41 8.84
N LEU A 51 -12.26 16.69 8.56
CA LEU A 51 -11.01 17.18 7.96
C LEU A 51 -9.80 16.91 8.86
N LEU A 52 -9.94 17.14 10.17
CA LEU A 52 -8.88 16.87 11.12
C LEU A 52 -8.55 15.37 11.19
N LEU A 53 -9.56 14.50 11.28
CA LEU A 53 -9.38 13.05 11.29
C LEU A 53 -8.68 12.57 10.03
N LYS A 54 -9.09 13.07 8.86
CA LYS A 54 -8.43 12.77 7.59
C LYS A 54 -6.97 13.23 7.60
N THR A 55 -6.71 14.46 8.03
CA THR A 55 -5.35 15.02 8.11
C THR A 55 -4.46 14.22 9.06
N VAL A 56 -4.99 13.78 10.20
CA VAL A 56 -4.29 12.90 11.14
C VAL A 56 -3.98 11.55 10.50
N ALA A 57 -4.95 10.93 9.83
CA ALA A 57 -4.75 9.65 9.13
C ALA A 57 -3.68 9.76 8.04
N ASP A 58 -3.72 10.82 7.22
CA ASP A 58 -2.74 11.06 6.15
C ASP A 58 -1.33 11.25 6.72
N LYS A 59 -1.19 11.92 7.87
CA LYS A 59 0.10 12.11 8.54
C LYS A 59 0.59 10.89 9.31
N LEU A 60 -0.30 10.02 9.79
CA LEU A 60 0.06 8.77 10.48
C LEU A 60 0.50 7.68 9.49
N THR A 61 -0.16 7.60 8.34
CA THR A 61 0.08 6.57 7.31
C THR A 61 1.56 6.36 6.96
N PRO A 62 2.38 7.40 6.69
CA PRO A 62 3.80 7.20 6.37
C PRO A 62 4.67 6.83 7.57
N LEU A 63 4.18 6.95 8.81
CA LEU A 63 4.95 6.64 10.02
C LEU A 63 4.93 5.16 10.38
N ILE A 64 4.06 4.38 9.72
CA ILE A 64 3.86 2.95 9.94
C ILE A 64 3.83 2.19 8.61
N LEU A 65 3.76 0.86 8.68
CA LEU A 65 3.45 0.03 7.54
C LEU A 65 1.94 0.00 7.35
N SER A 66 1.43 0.78 6.41
CA SER A 66 0.01 0.79 6.04
C SER A 66 -0.20 0.00 4.76
N ILE A 67 -1.03 -1.04 4.80
CA ILE A 67 -1.38 -1.85 3.62
C ILE A 67 -2.80 -1.47 3.20
N PRO A 68 -3.03 -1.08 1.94
CA PRO A 68 -4.37 -0.78 1.46
C PRO A 68 -5.31 -1.98 1.59
N GLU A 69 -6.54 -1.74 2.05
CA GLU A 69 -7.54 -2.80 2.22
C GLU A 69 -7.88 -3.49 0.88
N SER A 70 -7.90 -2.72 -0.21
CA SER A 70 -8.24 -3.19 -1.55
C SER A 70 -7.35 -4.32 -2.08
N ASN A 71 -6.13 -4.46 -1.58
CA ASN A 71 -5.17 -5.49 -2.00
C ASN A 71 -4.42 -6.10 -0.81
N TYR A 72 -5.05 -6.12 0.37
CA TYR A 72 -4.40 -6.46 1.63
C TYR A 72 -3.71 -7.83 1.59
N TYR A 73 -4.44 -8.89 1.24
CA TYR A 73 -3.92 -10.26 1.30
C TYR A 73 -2.76 -10.51 0.35
N ASP A 74 -2.84 -10.00 -0.89
CA ASP A 74 -1.78 -10.16 -1.88
C ASP A 74 -0.53 -9.39 -1.49
N THR A 75 -0.70 -8.15 -1.00
CA THR A 75 0.40 -7.33 -0.53
C THR A 75 1.04 -7.92 0.72
N TRP A 76 0.23 -8.43 1.66
CA TRP A 76 0.72 -9.09 2.86
C TRP A 76 1.50 -10.36 2.54
N ARG A 77 1.00 -11.21 1.63
CA ARG A 77 1.72 -12.41 1.19
C ARG A 77 3.07 -12.03 0.56
N ARG A 78 3.06 -11.06 -0.37
CA ARG A 78 4.28 -10.56 -1.00
C ARG A 78 5.27 -10.04 0.03
N LEU A 79 4.80 -9.26 1.01
CA LEU A 79 5.63 -8.78 2.10
C LEU A 79 6.26 -9.95 2.85
N GLN A 80 5.49 -10.97 3.25
CA GLN A 80 6.05 -12.13 3.96
C GLN A 80 7.12 -12.86 3.13
N ASP A 81 6.86 -13.08 1.84
CA ASP A 81 7.77 -13.80 0.94
C ASP A 81 9.08 -13.02 0.67
N GLN A 82 8.99 -11.69 0.60
CA GLN A 82 10.11 -10.80 0.24
C GLN A 82 10.72 -10.06 1.44
N ARG A 83 10.23 -10.29 2.66
CA ARG A 83 10.66 -9.53 3.84
C ARG A 83 12.14 -9.78 4.11
N GLN A 84 12.90 -8.69 4.12
CA GLN A 84 14.31 -8.70 4.52
C GLN A 84 14.46 -8.02 5.87
N TYR A 85 14.77 -8.79 6.90
CA TYR A 85 15.04 -8.26 8.23
C TYR A 85 16.32 -7.42 8.19
N GLN A 86 16.25 -6.19 8.70
CA GLN A 86 17.39 -5.27 8.75
C GLN A 86 17.81 -5.02 10.20
N ALA A 87 19.10 -4.84 10.43
CA ALA A 87 19.63 -4.49 11.76
C ALA A 87 19.05 -3.15 12.28
N ASN A 88 18.73 -2.21 11.38
CA ASN A 88 18.02 -0.99 11.70
C ASN A 88 16.53 -1.10 11.29
N ILE A 89 15.63 -1.00 12.26
CA ILE A 89 14.18 -1.13 12.04
C ILE A 89 13.59 0.02 11.20
N ALA A 90 14.17 1.22 11.24
CA ALA A 90 13.74 2.33 10.38
C ALA A 90 14.05 2.05 8.92
N THR A 91 15.25 1.52 8.63
CA THR A 91 15.60 1.05 7.28
C THR A 91 14.68 -0.09 6.85
N GLN A 92 14.40 -1.05 7.73
CA GLN A 92 13.44 -2.13 7.44
C GLN A 92 12.06 -1.59 7.04
N LEU A 93 11.50 -0.67 7.83
CA LEU A 93 10.20 -0.06 7.55
C LEU A 93 10.19 0.64 6.18
N GLN A 94 11.24 1.38 5.83
CA GLN A 94 11.35 2.06 4.53
C GLN A 94 11.30 1.06 3.37
N HIS A 95 12.02 -0.06 3.47
CA HIS A 95 11.99 -1.12 2.47
C HIS A 95 10.60 -1.77 2.37
N GLU A 96 9.97 -2.06 3.51
CA GLU A 96 8.62 -2.65 3.53
C GLU A 96 7.57 -1.71 2.91
N GLN A 97 7.65 -0.40 3.19
CA GLN A 97 6.78 0.61 2.57
C GLN A 97 6.97 0.65 1.04
N GLN A 98 8.20 0.51 0.54
CA GLN A 98 8.45 0.43 -0.90
C GLN A 98 7.80 -0.81 -1.54
N LEU A 99 7.83 -1.96 -0.87
CA LEU A 99 7.20 -3.20 -1.34
C LEU A 99 5.66 -3.11 -1.38
N VAL A 100 5.07 -2.38 -0.43
CA VAL A 100 3.62 -2.09 -0.42
C VAL A 100 3.25 -1.16 -1.56
N ASN A 101 4.01 -0.08 -1.74
CA ASN A 101 3.70 0.96 -2.73
C ASN A 101 3.99 0.54 -4.16
N THR A 102 4.76 -0.53 -4.37
CA THR A 102 4.99 -1.07 -5.70
C THR A 102 3.73 -1.80 -6.17
N PRO A 103 3.09 -1.37 -7.29
CA PRO A 103 1.93 -2.06 -7.81
C PRO A 103 2.30 -3.49 -8.15
N SER A 104 1.44 -4.45 -7.77
CA SER A 104 1.62 -5.86 -8.10
C SER A 104 1.72 -6.01 -9.62
N THR A 105 2.92 -6.18 -10.17
CA THR A 105 3.13 -6.59 -11.56
C THR A 105 2.81 -8.08 -11.72
N THR A 106 1.70 -8.54 -11.15
CA THR A 106 1.12 -9.80 -11.59
C THR A 106 0.47 -9.48 -12.92
N ALA A 107 1.28 -9.57 -13.98
CA ALA A 107 0.78 -9.74 -15.32
C ALA A 107 -0.35 -10.77 -15.25
N ILE A 108 -1.54 -10.36 -15.69
CA ILE A 108 -2.54 -11.31 -16.15
C ILE A 108 -1.87 -12.06 -17.29
N HIS A 109 -1.20 -13.18 -16.99
CA HIS A 109 -0.98 -14.23 -17.96
C HIS A 109 -2.36 -14.82 -18.24
N LYS A 110 -3.14 -14.09 -19.04
CA LYS A 110 -4.18 -14.69 -19.88
C LYS A 110 -3.39 -15.57 -20.82
N THR A 111 -3.24 -16.84 -20.44
CA THR A 111 -2.83 -17.90 -21.35
C THR A 111 -3.67 -17.67 -22.60
N LYS A 112 -3.02 -17.32 -23.71
CA LYS A 112 -3.68 -17.30 -25.01
C LYS A 112 -4.11 -18.74 -25.25
N GLY A 113 -5.30 -19.09 -24.80
CA GLY A 113 -5.99 -20.29 -25.24
C GLY A 113 -6.05 -20.16 -26.75
N ILE A 114 -5.22 -20.96 -27.42
CA ILE A 114 -5.23 -21.12 -28.87
C ILE A 114 -6.68 -21.41 -29.23
N SER A 115 -7.32 -20.39 -29.81
CA SER A 115 -8.74 -20.44 -30.16
C SER A 115 -8.94 -21.62 -31.09
N PHE A 116 -10.01 -22.39 -30.86
CA PHE A 116 -10.46 -23.51 -31.69
C PHE A 116 -10.46 -23.17 -33.19
N LEU A 117 -10.63 -21.89 -33.55
CA LEU A 117 -10.55 -21.38 -34.92
C LEU A 117 -9.16 -21.48 -35.56
N GLN A 118 -8.07 -21.37 -34.78
CA GLN A 118 -6.71 -21.56 -35.29
C GLN A 118 -6.42 -23.03 -35.61
N LYS A 119 -6.96 -23.97 -34.82
CA LYS A 119 -6.87 -25.41 -35.13
C LYS A 119 -7.71 -25.76 -36.37
N LEU A 120 -8.89 -25.15 -36.52
CA LEU A 120 -9.73 -25.35 -37.70
C LEU A 120 -9.06 -24.84 -38.98
N PHE A 121 -8.39 -23.67 -38.93
CA PHE A 121 -7.62 -23.14 -40.06
C PHE A 121 -6.45 -24.05 -40.47
N ALA A 122 -5.73 -24.61 -39.50
CA ALA A 122 -4.61 -25.53 -39.78
C ALA A 122 -5.07 -26.83 -40.46
N VAL A 123 -6.25 -27.35 -40.10
CA VAL A 123 -6.83 -28.56 -40.72
C VAL A 123 -7.33 -28.27 -42.15
N ILE A 124 -8.02 -27.14 -42.37
CA ILE A 124 -8.51 -26.77 -43.70
C ILE A 124 -7.33 -26.51 -44.68
N MET A 125 -6.25 -25.90 -44.19
CA MET A 125 -5.07 -25.63 -45.02
C MET A 125 -4.29 -26.90 -45.39
N GLN A 126 -4.29 -27.94 -44.55
CA GLN A 126 -3.66 -29.24 -44.87
C GLN A 126 -4.48 -30.08 -45.87
N LEU A 127 -5.81 -29.93 -45.92
CA LEU A 127 -6.63 -30.61 -46.93
C LEU A 127 -6.60 -29.94 -48.31
N THR A 128 -6.16 -28.69 -48.42
CA THR A 128 -6.20 -27.94 -49.70
C THR A 128 -4.87 -27.99 -50.46
N ILE A 129 -3.75 -28.37 -49.81
CA ILE A 129 -2.41 -28.37 -50.43
C ILE A 129 -1.91 -29.80 -50.74
N GLY A 130 -2.66 -30.85 -50.33
CA GLY A 130 -2.33 -32.25 -50.61
C GLY A 130 -2.92 -32.81 -51.91
N ARG A 131 -2.63 -32.22 -53.07
CA ARG A 131 -2.62 -32.95 -54.36
C ARG A 131 -1.74 -32.27 -55.41
N PRO A 132 -0.56 -32.85 -55.68
CA PRO A 132 -0.12 -32.98 -57.06
C PRO A 132 0.43 -34.38 -57.36
N GLY A 133 -0.04 -34.98 -58.46
CA GLY A 133 0.37 -36.29 -58.97
C GLY A 133 -0.76 -37.30 -58.96
#